data_AF-A0AA86TIP4-F1
#
_entry.id   AF-A0AA86TIP4-F1
#
_cell.length_a   1.000
_cell.length_b   1.000
_cell.length_c   1.000
_cell.angle_alpha   90.00
_cell.angle_beta   90.00
_cell.angle_gamma   90.00
#
_symmetry.space_group_name_H-M   'P 1'
#
loop_
_entity.id
_entity.type
_entity.pdbx_description
1 polymer ?
#
loop_
_entity_poly.entity_id
_entity_poly.type
_entity_poly.pdbx_seq_one_letter_code
_entity_poly.pdbx_strand_id
1 'polypeptide(L)'
;MKPIIQTYKNSNEVGECDRNNIVISVIFELKPGAKSKYEEEDQIILKEFVSDTISKEREQFVNDELKMVYHHMIKQYYDPNIDDYLCRMKFFEKSNEFETNWPERPLKDQIFIKYKTSKSVGCEHYVVGCDLQCPTCEKFYTCRMCHEENEDHEFPRYDVTTVRCKYCRLVQPIGQYCKQCNVCFGVQYCEKCRLICDMGTNQKPFYHCEKCGMCTIGYPDHDTHCDSCNQCYHNYQFEKHKCVKQADSCAVCLGQMFNSNYATIILKCLHQVHFHCYKQLLASNILNCPVCKKFLPMDDDFKIILQWQMKTFENSFDLRPDEKVPVKCNECQRSFYHPYRQQLYFCPFCTLFNCEIIDENQDLINIEHLEMPKMIEFTLENVLKAIKTRFKIDENELQFYNDPYIACISAELLNAGIEDYKVFQSAIQNYLLQE
;
A
#
# COMPACT_ATOMS: atom_id res chain seq x y z
N MET A 1 6.11 -29.74 11.45
CA MET A 1 5.18 -30.01 10.33
C MET A 1 6.01 -30.04 9.04
N LYS A 2 5.66 -30.85 8.04
CA LYS A 2 6.38 -30.77 6.74
C LYS A 2 5.88 -29.52 5.98
N PRO A 3 6.75 -28.75 5.32
CA PRO A 3 6.33 -27.58 4.56
C PRO A 3 5.45 -28.01 3.38
N ILE A 4 4.40 -27.23 3.11
CA ILE A 4 3.59 -27.38 1.89
C ILE A 4 4.22 -26.51 0.81
N ILE A 5 5.02 -27.11 -0.05
CA ILE A 5 5.68 -26.42 -1.16
C ILE A 5 4.87 -26.70 -2.42
N GLN A 6 4.13 -25.71 -2.90
CA GLN A 6 3.42 -25.81 -4.17
C GLN A 6 4.44 -25.91 -5.29
N THR A 7 4.42 -27.02 -6.01
CA THR A 7 5.18 -27.15 -7.25
C THR A 7 4.56 -26.26 -8.31
N TYR A 8 5.41 -25.57 -9.05
CA TYR A 8 5.02 -24.78 -10.21
C TYR A 8 5.70 -25.35 -11.45
N LYS A 9 5.11 -25.07 -12.60
CA LYS A 9 5.56 -25.58 -13.89
C LYS A 9 7.04 -25.29 -14.14
N ASN A 10 7.81 -26.33 -14.46
CA ASN A 10 9.23 -26.24 -14.79
C ASN A 10 9.40 -25.50 -16.12
N SER A 11 9.98 -24.31 -16.08
CA SER A 11 10.19 -23.47 -17.26
C SER A 11 11.19 -24.06 -18.26
N ASN A 12 12.06 -24.99 -17.84
CA ASN A 12 13.04 -25.61 -18.72
C ASN A 12 12.42 -26.57 -19.76
N GLU A 13 11.16 -26.96 -19.58
CA GLU A 13 10.44 -27.87 -20.47
C GLU A 13 9.77 -27.17 -21.66
N VAL A 14 9.85 -25.84 -21.73
CA VAL A 14 9.30 -25.02 -22.81
C VAL A 14 10.37 -24.11 -23.42
N GLY A 15 10.09 -23.53 -24.59
CA GLY A 15 10.97 -22.55 -25.24
C GLY A 15 11.10 -21.26 -24.43
N GLU A 16 12.16 -20.49 -24.66
CA GLU A 16 12.45 -19.28 -23.86
C GLU A 16 11.34 -18.23 -23.91
N CYS A 17 10.66 -18.09 -25.05
CA CYS A 17 9.53 -17.16 -25.21
C CYS A 17 8.28 -17.51 -24.39
N ASP A 18 8.22 -18.71 -23.82
CA ASP A 18 7.13 -19.20 -22.98
C ASP A 18 7.45 -19.14 -21.47
N ARG A 19 8.62 -18.57 -21.12
CA ARG A 19 9.09 -18.48 -19.73
C ARG A 19 8.89 -17.07 -19.21
N ASN A 20 8.45 -16.96 -17.96
CA ASN A 20 8.43 -15.69 -17.24
C ASN A 20 8.99 -15.83 -15.82
N ASN A 21 9.53 -14.72 -15.28
CA ASN A 21 9.89 -14.63 -13.88
C ASN A 21 8.64 -14.50 -13.00
N ILE A 22 8.65 -15.19 -11.88
CA ILE A 22 7.55 -15.21 -10.91
C ILE A 22 8.05 -14.91 -9.52
N VAL A 23 7.16 -14.37 -8.68
CA VAL A 23 7.37 -14.17 -7.25
C VAL A 23 6.80 -15.37 -6.51
N ILE A 24 7.58 -15.94 -5.60
CA ILE A 24 7.19 -17.01 -4.70
C ILE A 24 7.05 -16.41 -3.29
N SER A 25 5.87 -16.58 -2.71
CA SER A 25 5.63 -16.32 -1.29
C SER A 25 6.16 -17.46 -0.45
N VAL A 26 6.89 -17.13 0.62
CA VAL A 26 7.42 -18.09 1.60
C VAL A 26 6.87 -17.70 2.96
N ILE A 27 5.97 -18.52 3.49
CA ILE A 27 5.37 -18.35 4.81
C ILE A 27 6.17 -19.17 5.80
N PHE A 28 6.52 -18.57 6.94
CA PHE A 28 7.33 -19.22 7.95
C PHE A 28 6.98 -18.73 9.36
N GLU A 29 7.32 -19.57 10.35
CA GLU A 29 7.40 -19.19 11.75
C GLU A 29 8.87 -19.19 12.20
N LEU A 30 9.13 -18.68 13.40
CA LEU A 30 10.48 -18.66 13.97
C LEU A 30 10.68 -19.77 15.00
N LYS A 31 11.90 -20.29 15.07
CA LYS A 31 12.34 -21.18 16.14
C LYS A 31 12.17 -20.53 17.51
N PRO A 32 11.88 -21.30 18.57
CA PRO A 32 11.85 -20.77 19.93
C PRO A 32 13.17 -20.09 20.29
N GLY A 33 13.10 -18.83 20.76
CA GLY A 33 14.28 -18.05 21.16
C GLY A 33 14.89 -17.18 20.06
N ALA A 34 14.36 -17.22 18.83
CA ALA A 34 14.78 -16.33 17.75
C ALA A 34 14.64 -14.85 18.16
N LYS A 35 15.66 -14.06 17.87
CA LYS A 35 15.72 -12.63 18.23
C LYS A 35 15.35 -11.71 17.06
N SER A 36 15.39 -12.23 15.83
CA SER A 36 15.17 -11.46 14.62
C SER A 36 14.42 -12.31 13.59
N LYS A 37 13.49 -11.66 12.88
CA LYS A 37 12.75 -12.30 11.77
C LYS A 37 13.58 -12.42 10.48
N TYR A 38 14.76 -11.81 10.44
CA TYR A 38 15.63 -11.78 9.26
C TYR A 38 16.69 -12.89 9.24
N GLU A 39 16.94 -13.56 10.38
CA GLU A 39 17.92 -14.66 10.45
C GLU A 39 17.35 -15.93 9.81
N GLU A 40 17.83 -16.29 8.62
CA GLU A 40 17.27 -17.41 7.85
C GLU A 40 17.39 -18.76 8.56
N GLU A 41 18.44 -18.94 9.36
CA GLU A 41 18.64 -20.15 10.16
C GLU A 41 17.56 -20.38 11.20
N ASP A 42 16.87 -19.33 11.64
CA ASP A 42 15.77 -19.38 12.61
C ASP A 42 14.40 -19.58 11.96
N GLN A 43 14.31 -19.56 10.63
CA GLN A 43 13.05 -19.64 9.90
C GLN A 43 12.63 -21.09 9.66
N ILE A 44 11.43 -21.44 10.12
CA ILE A 44 10.78 -22.72 9.86
C ILE A 44 9.72 -22.49 8.79
N ILE A 45 10.03 -22.89 7.55
CA ILE A 45 9.12 -22.74 6.41
C ILE A 45 7.86 -23.59 6.64
N LEU A 46 6.71 -22.95 6.51
CA LEU A 46 5.38 -23.56 6.62
C LEU A 46 4.78 -23.79 5.23
N LYS A 47 4.91 -22.83 4.32
CA LYS A 47 4.31 -22.90 2.99
C LYS A 47 5.10 -22.11 1.95
N GLU A 48 5.13 -22.61 0.72
CA GLU A 48 5.62 -21.87 -0.45
C GLU A 48 4.63 -21.96 -1.61
N PHE A 49 4.37 -20.85 -2.29
CA PHE A 49 3.47 -20.81 -3.44
C PHE A 49 3.72 -19.60 -4.35
N VAL A 50 3.21 -19.69 -5.58
CA VAL A 50 3.29 -18.59 -6.55
C VAL A 50 2.41 -17.43 -6.10
N SER A 51 3.02 -16.26 -5.97
CA SER A 51 2.35 -15.04 -5.53
C SER A 51 1.93 -14.17 -6.72
N ASP A 52 2.85 -13.96 -7.66
CA ASP A 52 2.61 -13.07 -8.79
C ASP A 52 3.56 -13.37 -9.95
N THR A 53 3.25 -12.81 -11.12
CA THR A 53 4.17 -12.70 -12.26
C THR A 53 4.93 -11.39 -12.19
N ILE A 54 6.13 -11.36 -12.75
CA ILE A 54 6.95 -10.16 -12.86
C ILE A 54 6.79 -9.59 -14.27
N SER A 55 6.44 -8.31 -14.36
CA SER A 55 6.52 -7.50 -15.58
C SER A 55 7.73 -6.58 -15.53
N LYS A 56 8.19 -6.10 -16.69
CA LYS A 56 9.35 -5.18 -16.76
C LYS A 56 9.17 -3.93 -15.91
N GLU A 57 7.97 -3.36 -15.89
CA GLU A 57 7.68 -2.13 -15.14
C GLU A 57 7.74 -2.33 -13.61
N ARG A 58 7.58 -3.58 -13.14
CA ARG A 58 7.50 -3.92 -11.72
C ARG A 58 8.80 -4.50 -11.16
N GLU A 59 9.83 -4.69 -11.98
CA GLU A 59 11.06 -5.37 -11.58
C GLU A 59 11.74 -4.67 -10.40
N GLN A 60 11.83 -3.34 -10.42
CA GLN A 60 12.39 -2.56 -9.31
C GLN A 60 11.56 -2.73 -8.03
N PHE A 61 10.24 -2.61 -8.12
CA PHE A 61 9.35 -2.79 -6.98
C PHE A 61 9.50 -4.18 -6.35
N VAL A 62 9.55 -5.22 -7.18
CA VAL A 62 9.76 -6.60 -6.71
C VAL A 62 11.11 -6.71 -6.01
N ASN A 63 12.19 -6.14 -6.57
CA ASN A 63 13.51 -6.19 -5.95
C ASN A 63 13.57 -5.57 -4.54
N ASP A 64 12.75 -4.56 -4.26
CA ASP A 64 12.66 -3.99 -2.92
C ASP A 64 11.83 -4.86 -1.97
N GLU A 65 10.73 -5.44 -2.44
CA GLU A 65 9.92 -6.40 -1.67
C GLU A 65 10.71 -7.65 -1.27
N LEU A 66 11.66 -8.12 -2.10
CA LEU A 66 12.51 -9.28 -1.82
C LEU A 66 13.43 -9.09 -0.60
N LYS A 67 13.71 -7.85 -0.21
CA LYS A 67 14.60 -7.52 0.93
C LYS A 67 13.85 -7.51 2.26
N MET A 68 12.53 -7.57 2.23
CA MET A 68 11.68 -7.32 3.38
C MET A 68 11.07 -8.61 3.94
N VAL A 69 10.87 -8.62 5.26
CA VAL A 69 10.12 -9.66 5.97
C VAL A 69 8.91 -9.03 6.63
N TYR A 70 7.72 -9.45 6.22
CA TYR A 70 6.46 -8.89 6.66
C TYR A 70 5.80 -9.75 7.73
N HIS A 71 5.03 -9.08 8.59
CA HIS A 71 4.13 -9.73 9.52
C HIS A 71 2.94 -10.24 8.72
N HIS A 72 2.67 -11.54 8.81
CA HIS A 72 1.62 -12.17 8.02
C HIS A 72 0.31 -12.25 8.81
N MET A 73 0.34 -12.86 10.00
CA MET A 73 -0.79 -12.91 10.94
C MET A 73 -0.34 -13.39 12.34
N ILE A 74 -1.25 -13.32 13.31
CA ILE A 74 -1.04 -13.91 14.64
C ILE A 74 -1.11 -15.45 14.52
N LYS A 75 -0.12 -16.14 15.09
CA LYS A 75 0.08 -17.59 14.97
C LYS A 75 -1.14 -18.43 15.35
N GLN A 76 -1.92 -17.99 16.34
CA GLN A 76 -3.12 -18.72 16.78
C GLN A 76 -4.22 -18.84 15.70
N TYR A 77 -4.19 -17.97 14.69
CA TYR A 77 -5.18 -17.97 13.60
C TYR A 77 -4.66 -18.63 12.31
N TYR A 78 -3.39 -19.03 12.26
CA TYR A 78 -2.82 -19.67 11.09
C TYR A 78 -3.14 -21.17 11.07
N ASP A 79 -3.83 -21.61 10.02
CA ASP A 79 -4.07 -23.04 9.75
C ASP A 79 -3.26 -23.46 8.50
N PRO A 80 -2.20 -24.27 8.67
CA PRO A 80 -1.40 -24.74 7.55
C PRO A 80 -2.16 -25.67 6.60
N ASN A 81 -3.29 -26.25 6.99
CA ASN A 81 -3.99 -27.26 6.20
C ASN A 81 -4.95 -26.67 5.16
N ILE A 82 -5.27 -25.38 5.25
CA ILE A 82 -6.07 -24.66 4.26
C ILE A 82 -5.17 -23.79 3.39
N ASP A 83 -5.66 -23.32 2.26
CA ASP A 83 -4.92 -22.36 1.43
C ASP A 83 -4.70 -21.03 2.17
N ASP A 84 -3.62 -20.35 1.84
CA ASP A 84 -3.23 -19.14 2.56
C ASP A 84 -4.24 -17.99 2.40
N TYR A 85 -4.87 -17.89 1.23
CA TYR A 85 -5.89 -16.88 0.96
C TYR A 85 -7.06 -17.01 1.93
N LEU A 86 -7.61 -18.22 2.10
CA LEU A 86 -8.69 -18.49 3.05
C LEU A 86 -8.26 -18.24 4.50
N CYS A 87 -7.01 -18.57 4.86
CA CYS A 87 -6.43 -18.24 6.15
C CYS A 87 -6.46 -16.73 6.43
N ARG A 88 -5.98 -15.91 5.49
CA ARG A 88 -6.01 -14.45 5.60
C ARG A 88 -7.42 -13.90 5.70
N MET A 89 -8.35 -14.42 4.90
CA MET A 89 -9.76 -14.00 4.97
C MET A 89 -10.35 -14.23 6.37
N LYS A 90 -10.21 -15.44 6.91
CA LYS A 90 -10.67 -15.80 8.26
C LYS A 90 -9.99 -14.97 9.34
N PHE A 91 -8.72 -14.63 9.16
CA PHE A 91 -8.01 -13.73 10.07
C PHE A 91 -8.63 -12.31 10.07
N PHE A 92 -8.95 -11.76 8.90
CA PHE A 92 -9.58 -10.43 8.79
C PHE A 92 -11.03 -10.41 9.27
N GLU A 93 -11.79 -11.48 9.07
CA GLU A 93 -13.14 -11.65 9.67
C GLU A 93 -13.10 -11.53 11.19
N LYS A 94 -11.99 -11.96 11.82
CA LYS A 94 -11.76 -11.90 13.27
C LYS A 94 -11.03 -10.65 13.74
N SER A 95 -10.90 -9.62 12.90
CA SER A 95 -10.16 -8.39 13.22
C SER A 95 -10.64 -7.65 14.48
N ASN A 96 -11.87 -7.88 14.93
CA ASN A 96 -12.40 -7.32 16.18
C ASN A 96 -11.98 -8.10 17.44
N GLU A 97 -11.39 -9.30 17.29
CA GLU A 97 -10.96 -10.15 18.42
C GLU A 97 -9.55 -9.83 18.92
N PHE A 98 -8.79 -8.97 18.22
CA PHE A 98 -7.41 -8.65 18.56
C PHE A 98 -7.07 -7.18 18.31
N GLU A 99 -6.09 -6.67 19.05
CA GLU A 99 -5.65 -5.28 18.96
C GLU A 99 -4.93 -4.99 17.64
N THR A 100 -5.06 -3.76 17.13
CA THR A 100 -4.45 -3.36 15.86
C THR A 100 -2.93 -3.31 15.89
N ASN A 101 -2.31 -3.21 17.08
CA ASN A 101 -0.86 -3.25 17.28
C ASN A 101 -0.32 -4.69 17.45
N TRP A 102 -1.07 -5.70 17.02
CA TRP A 102 -0.62 -7.09 17.06
C TRP A 102 0.78 -7.35 16.43
N PRO A 103 1.31 -6.57 15.47
CA PRO A 103 2.68 -6.76 14.98
C PRO A 103 3.76 -6.55 16.07
N GLU A 104 3.44 -5.85 17.17
CA GLU A 104 4.32 -5.63 18.33
C GLU A 104 4.37 -6.82 19.29
N ARG A 105 3.54 -7.85 19.07
CA ARG A 105 3.52 -9.07 19.91
C ARG A 105 4.87 -9.79 19.87
N PRO A 106 5.17 -10.66 20.86
CA PRO A 106 6.37 -11.48 20.81
C PRO A 106 6.50 -12.26 19.50
N LEU A 107 7.70 -12.29 18.91
CA LEU A 107 7.95 -12.91 17.60
C LEU A 107 7.47 -14.38 17.51
N LYS A 108 7.54 -15.12 18.62
CA LYS A 108 7.09 -16.52 18.74
C LYS A 108 5.58 -16.72 18.49
N ASP A 109 4.78 -15.66 18.65
CA ASP A 109 3.33 -15.67 18.53
C ASP A 109 2.86 -15.16 17.16
N GLN A 110 3.78 -15.01 16.21
CA GLN A 110 3.54 -14.44 14.89
C GLN A 110 3.96 -15.39 13.76
N ILE A 111 3.28 -15.25 12.63
CA ILE A 111 3.66 -15.82 11.34
C ILE A 111 4.20 -14.72 10.46
N PHE A 112 5.21 -15.03 9.66
CA PHE A 112 5.88 -14.09 8.77
C PHE A 112 5.79 -14.57 7.32
N ILE A 113 5.95 -13.61 6.41
CA ILE A 113 6.03 -13.86 4.98
C ILE A 113 7.22 -13.10 4.39
N LYS A 114 7.98 -13.79 3.55
CA LYS A 114 9.02 -13.21 2.70
C LYS A 114 8.80 -13.64 1.25
N TYR A 115 9.51 -13.01 0.33
CA TYR A 115 9.41 -13.29 -1.10
C TYR A 115 10.75 -13.76 -1.67
N LYS A 116 10.69 -14.65 -2.66
CA LYS A 116 11.83 -15.02 -3.51
C LYS A 116 11.40 -15.06 -4.98
N THR A 117 12.33 -15.06 -5.91
CA THR A 117 12.02 -15.16 -7.35
C THR A 117 12.30 -16.55 -7.90
N SER A 118 11.56 -16.91 -8.95
CA SER A 118 11.83 -18.11 -9.75
C SER A 118 11.37 -17.90 -11.19
N LYS A 119 11.43 -18.94 -12.02
CA LYS A 119 10.93 -18.93 -13.40
C LYS A 119 9.87 -20.00 -13.60
N SER A 120 8.78 -19.65 -14.26
CA SER A 120 7.73 -20.60 -14.64
C SER A 120 7.21 -20.35 -16.05
N VAL A 121 6.24 -21.15 -16.47
CA VAL A 121 5.66 -21.13 -17.82
C VAL A 121 4.47 -20.18 -17.84
N GLY A 122 4.44 -19.27 -18.81
CA GLY A 122 3.37 -18.28 -18.94
C GLY A 122 3.86 -16.96 -19.52
N CYS A 123 3.30 -15.86 -19.02
CA CYS A 123 3.63 -14.50 -19.42
C CYS A 123 3.71 -13.57 -18.20
N GLU A 124 3.89 -12.27 -18.45
CA GLU A 124 3.90 -11.21 -17.43
C GLU A 124 2.56 -11.05 -16.69
N HIS A 125 1.48 -11.65 -17.21
CA HIS A 125 0.13 -11.55 -16.67
C HIS A 125 -0.35 -12.80 -15.92
N TYR A 126 -0.05 -13.99 -16.44
CA TYR A 126 -0.55 -15.26 -15.94
C TYR A 126 0.49 -16.37 -16.07
N VAL A 127 0.55 -17.23 -15.05
CA VAL A 127 1.22 -18.53 -15.12
C VAL A 127 0.24 -19.51 -15.75
N VAL A 128 0.55 -20.03 -16.94
CA VAL A 128 -0.36 -20.88 -17.72
C VAL A 128 0.43 -21.71 -18.74
N GLY A 129 0.04 -22.98 -18.92
CA GLY A 129 0.73 -23.94 -19.78
C GLY A 129 0.27 -23.98 -21.25
N CYS A 130 -0.61 -23.08 -21.68
CA CYS A 130 -1.15 -23.03 -23.04
C CYS A 130 -1.26 -21.59 -23.57
N ASP A 131 -1.33 -21.47 -24.90
CA ASP A 131 -1.78 -20.27 -25.60
C ASP A 131 -3.26 -20.39 -25.94
N LEU A 132 -3.99 -19.28 -25.86
CA LEU A 132 -5.36 -19.15 -26.35
C LEU A 132 -5.34 -18.71 -27.82
N GLN A 133 -6.17 -19.32 -28.66
CA GLN A 133 -6.41 -18.79 -30.00
C GLN A 133 -7.44 -17.67 -29.93
N CYS A 134 -7.14 -16.51 -30.52
CA CYS A 134 -8.12 -15.43 -30.68
C CYS A 134 -9.17 -15.83 -31.73
N PRO A 135 -10.47 -15.84 -31.41
CA PRO A 135 -11.56 -16.08 -32.37
C PRO A 135 -11.61 -15.10 -33.54
N THR A 136 -11.09 -13.88 -33.39
CA THR A 136 -11.20 -12.82 -34.40
C THR A 136 -10.04 -12.83 -35.39
N CYS A 137 -8.80 -12.91 -34.90
CA CYS A 137 -7.61 -12.86 -35.75
C CYS A 137 -6.93 -14.23 -35.93
N GLU A 138 -7.43 -15.29 -35.29
CA GLU A 138 -6.95 -16.69 -35.33
C GLU A 138 -5.50 -16.91 -34.87
N LYS A 139 -4.84 -15.87 -34.35
CA LYS A 139 -3.49 -15.90 -33.78
C LYS A 139 -3.51 -16.42 -32.33
N PHE A 140 -2.37 -16.91 -31.86
CA PHE A 140 -2.20 -17.48 -30.52
C PHE A 140 -1.46 -16.55 -29.58
N TYR A 141 -2.03 -16.31 -28.40
CA TYR A 141 -1.42 -15.52 -27.32
C TYR A 141 -1.54 -16.24 -25.99
N THR A 142 -0.58 -16.01 -25.08
CA THR A 142 -0.63 -16.61 -23.75
C THR A 142 -1.87 -16.18 -22.95
N CYS A 143 -2.31 -14.94 -23.12
CA CYS A 143 -3.51 -14.41 -22.47
C CYS A 143 -4.10 -13.23 -23.26
N ARG A 144 -5.26 -12.73 -22.82
CA ARG A 144 -5.93 -11.57 -23.42
C ARG A 144 -5.09 -10.29 -23.40
N MET A 145 -4.34 -10.05 -22.34
CA MET A 145 -3.58 -8.81 -22.17
C MET A 145 -2.40 -8.79 -23.15
N CYS A 146 -1.70 -9.92 -23.28
CA CYS A 146 -0.69 -10.09 -24.32
C CYS A 146 -1.25 -9.91 -25.74
N HIS A 147 -2.52 -10.22 -25.98
CA HIS A 147 -3.15 -9.97 -27.28
C HIS A 147 -3.42 -8.48 -27.48
N GLU A 148 -4.08 -7.83 -26.52
CA GLU A 148 -4.43 -6.39 -26.58
C GLU A 148 -3.19 -5.48 -26.65
N GLU A 149 -2.04 -5.92 -26.14
CA GLU A 149 -0.76 -5.24 -26.30
C GLU A 149 -0.18 -5.29 -27.72
N ASN A 150 -0.62 -6.26 -28.54
CA ASN A 150 -0.06 -6.54 -29.85
C ASN A 150 -1.07 -6.38 -30.99
N GLU A 151 -2.35 -6.14 -30.70
CA GLU A 151 -3.43 -6.08 -31.68
C GLU A 151 -4.40 -4.93 -31.36
N ASP A 152 -4.93 -4.29 -32.40
CA ASP A 152 -5.80 -3.10 -32.28
C ASP A 152 -7.28 -3.41 -31.96
N HIS A 153 -7.54 -4.57 -31.35
CA HIS A 153 -8.89 -5.03 -31.00
C HIS A 153 -8.90 -5.82 -29.69
N GLU A 154 -10.05 -5.80 -29.01
CA GLU A 154 -10.26 -6.52 -27.76
C GLU A 154 -10.31 -8.03 -27.99
N PHE A 155 -9.75 -8.80 -27.05
CA PHE A 155 -9.77 -10.26 -27.13
C PHE A 155 -11.15 -10.81 -26.70
N PRO A 156 -11.91 -11.52 -27.56
CA PRO A 156 -13.24 -12.02 -27.24
C PRO A 156 -13.16 -13.26 -26.33
N ARG A 157 -12.91 -13.01 -25.04
CA ARG A 157 -12.55 -14.05 -24.04
C ARG A 157 -13.55 -15.19 -23.90
N TYR A 158 -14.85 -14.92 -24.09
CA TYR A 158 -15.91 -15.92 -23.89
C TYR A 158 -16.01 -16.91 -25.06
N ASP A 159 -15.56 -16.50 -26.24
CA ASP A 159 -15.73 -17.24 -27.49
C ASP A 159 -14.54 -18.13 -27.82
N VAL A 160 -13.52 -18.18 -26.96
CA VAL A 160 -12.34 -19.02 -27.15
C VAL A 160 -12.72 -20.49 -27.10
N THR A 161 -12.50 -21.20 -28.21
CA THR A 161 -12.72 -22.65 -28.31
C THR A 161 -11.44 -23.46 -28.38
N THR A 162 -10.30 -22.83 -28.68
CA THR A 162 -9.08 -23.52 -29.09
C THR A 162 -7.88 -23.03 -28.30
N VAL A 163 -7.02 -23.96 -27.88
CA VAL A 163 -5.75 -23.69 -27.21
C VAL A 163 -4.60 -24.45 -27.84
N ARG A 164 -3.38 -23.94 -27.68
CA ARG A 164 -2.15 -24.61 -28.08
C ARG A 164 -1.28 -24.91 -26.86
N CYS A 165 -0.89 -26.16 -26.68
CA CYS A 165 -0.01 -26.58 -25.59
C CYS A 165 1.38 -25.93 -25.72
N LYS A 166 1.92 -25.30 -24.68
CA LYS A 166 3.28 -24.72 -24.72
C LYS A 166 4.39 -25.79 -24.73
N TYR A 167 4.09 -27.00 -24.28
CA TYR A 167 5.06 -28.10 -24.12
C TYR A 167 5.20 -28.94 -25.39
N CYS A 168 4.08 -29.41 -25.95
CA CYS A 168 4.07 -30.31 -27.11
C CYS A 168 3.50 -29.66 -28.38
N ARG A 169 3.07 -28.39 -28.31
CA ARG A 169 2.50 -27.61 -29.42
C ARG A 169 1.22 -28.18 -30.04
N LEU A 170 0.60 -29.20 -29.44
CA LEU A 170 -0.72 -29.68 -29.85
C LEU A 170 -1.74 -28.54 -29.79
N VAL A 171 -2.42 -28.30 -30.90
CA VAL A 171 -3.63 -27.47 -30.98
C VAL A 171 -4.84 -28.36 -30.68
N GLN A 172 -5.67 -27.95 -29.75
CA GLN A 172 -6.79 -28.74 -29.26
C GLN A 172 -7.94 -27.86 -28.79
N PRO A 173 -9.16 -28.42 -28.63
CA PRO A 173 -10.23 -27.73 -27.91
C PRO A 173 -9.77 -27.30 -26.52
N ILE A 174 -10.25 -26.14 -26.08
CA ILE A 174 -9.97 -25.60 -24.75
C ILE A 174 -10.39 -26.59 -23.67
N GLY A 175 -9.55 -26.69 -22.66
CA GLY A 175 -9.74 -27.56 -21.51
C GLY A 175 -8.55 -27.41 -20.56
N GLN A 176 -8.66 -28.02 -19.39
CA GLN A 176 -7.65 -27.86 -18.34
C GLN A 176 -6.37 -28.67 -18.62
N TYR A 177 -6.43 -29.70 -19.47
CA TYR A 177 -5.32 -30.62 -19.71
C TYR A 177 -4.99 -30.74 -21.20
N CYS A 178 -3.70 -30.93 -21.50
CA CYS A 178 -3.25 -31.30 -22.83
C CYS A 178 -3.68 -32.74 -23.17
N LYS A 179 -4.28 -32.97 -24.34
CA LYS A 179 -4.72 -34.30 -24.77
C LYS A 179 -3.58 -35.24 -25.19
N GLN A 180 -2.39 -34.71 -25.47
CA GLN A 180 -1.23 -35.50 -25.91
C GLN A 180 -0.21 -35.75 -24.79
N CYS A 181 0.24 -34.70 -24.10
CA CYS A 181 1.24 -34.84 -23.04
C CYS A 181 0.66 -34.86 -21.61
N ASN A 182 -0.68 -34.77 -21.46
CA ASN A 182 -1.40 -34.80 -20.19
C ASN A 182 -1.00 -33.71 -19.16
N VAL A 183 -0.20 -32.71 -19.56
CA VAL A 183 0.14 -31.59 -18.70
C VAL A 183 -1.13 -30.80 -18.35
N CYS A 184 -1.28 -30.46 -17.06
CA CYS A 184 -2.31 -29.53 -16.59
C CYS A 184 -1.90 -28.11 -16.98
N PHE A 185 -2.69 -27.39 -17.78
CA PHE A 185 -2.39 -26.01 -18.18
C PHE A 185 -2.50 -25.02 -17.02
N GLY A 186 -3.40 -25.26 -16.07
CA GLY A 186 -3.55 -24.46 -14.86
C GLY A 186 -4.39 -25.19 -13.83
N VAL A 187 -3.97 -25.17 -12.56
CA VAL A 187 -4.73 -25.79 -11.46
C VAL A 187 -6.14 -25.22 -11.28
N GLN A 188 -6.38 -23.99 -11.74
CA GLN A 188 -7.72 -23.38 -11.76
C GLN A 188 -8.19 -23.14 -13.19
N TYR A 189 -9.44 -23.48 -13.46
CA TYR A 189 -10.08 -23.31 -14.77
C TYR A 189 -11.55 -22.88 -14.61
N CYS A 190 -11.94 -21.81 -15.29
CA CYS A 190 -13.34 -21.43 -15.47
C CYS A 190 -13.74 -21.62 -16.93
N GLU A 191 -14.70 -22.51 -17.16
CA GLU A 191 -15.24 -22.78 -18.50
C GLU A 191 -15.99 -21.57 -19.08
N LYS A 192 -16.82 -20.89 -18.27
CA LYS A 192 -17.62 -19.74 -18.72
C LYS A 192 -16.74 -18.60 -19.21
N CYS A 193 -15.70 -18.23 -18.44
CA CYS A 193 -14.78 -17.15 -18.79
C CYS A 193 -13.60 -17.58 -19.67
N ARG A 194 -13.46 -18.89 -19.95
CA ARG A 194 -12.30 -19.49 -20.63
C ARG A 194 -10.96 -19.13 -19.97
N LEU A 195 -10.96 -18.93 -18.64
CA LEU A 195 -9.79 -18.51 -17.86
C LEU A 195 -9.08 -19.73 -17.28
N ILE A 196 -7.80 -19.91 -17.61
CA ILE A 196 -6.92 -20.94 -17.06
C ILE A 196 -5.77 -20.24 -16.33
N CYS A 197 -5.50 -20.61 -15.07
CA CYS A 197 -4.40 -20.04 -14.30
C CYS A 197 -3.78 -21.07 -13.37
N ASP A 198 -2.45 -21.05 -13.28
CA ASP A 198 -1.66 -21.97 -12.48
C ASP A 198 -1.09 -21.37 -11.19
N MET A 199 -1.44 -20.13 -10.85
CA MET A 199 -0.98 -19.51 -9.59
C MET A 199 -1.50 -20.26 -8.35
N GLY A 200 -2.60 -21.02 -8.47
CA GLY A 200 -3.20 -21.79 -7.39
C GLY A 200 -3.99 -20.96 -6.38
N THR A 201 -4.60 -21.65 -5.43
CA THR A 201 -5.57 -21.07 -4.48
C THR A 201 -4.93 -20.37 -3.30
N ASN A 202 -3.63 -20.61 -3.03
CA ASN A 202 -2.95 -19.96 -1.90
C ASN A 202 -2.89 -18.43 -2.04
N GLN A 203 -2.73 -17.90 -3.25
CA GLN A 203 -2.68 -16.45 -3.45
C GLN A 203 -3.89 -15.87 -4.16
N LYS A 204 -4.38 -16.53 -5.23
CA LYS A 204 -5.44 -15.99 -6.09
C LYS A 204 -6.45 -17.10 -6.42
N PRO A 205 -7.21 -17.61 -5.45
CA PRO A 205 -8.35 -18.46 -5.76
C PRO A 205 -9.37 -17.61 -6.51
N PHE A 206 -10.00 -18.14 -7.56
CA PHE A 206 -11.06 -17.43 -8.26
C PHE A 206 -12.27 -18.30 -8.51
N TYR A 207 -13.44 -17.66 -8.59
CA TYR A 207 -14.69 -18.27 -8.98
C TYR A 207 -15.44 -17.35 -9.94
N HIS A 208 -16.37 -17.92 -10.71
CA HIS A 208 -17.24 -17.15 -11.59
C HIS A 208 -18.41 -16.58 -10.80
N CYS A 209 -18.58 -15.26 -10.79
CA CYS A 209 -19.78 -14.62 -10.27
C CYS A 209 -20.79 -14.45 -11.41
N GLU A 210 -21.95 -15.12 -11.30
CA GLU A 210 -23.01 -15.05 -12.32
C GLU A 210 -23.55 -13.62 -12.51
N LYS A 211 -23.63 -12.84 -11.43
CA LYS A 211 -24.11 -11.46 -11.47
C LYS A 211 -23.14 -10.52 -12.18
N CYS A 212 -21.83 -10.67 -11.91
CA CYS A 212 -20.80 -9.91 -12.63
C CYS A 212 -20.58 -10.41 -14.06
N GLY A 213 -20.91 -11.68 -14.34
CA GLY A 213 -20.59 -12.35 -15.60
C GLY A 213 -19.09 -12.61 -15.80
N MET A 214 -18.28 -12.58 -14.74
CA MET A 214 -16.82 -12.75 -14.82
C MET A 214 -16.23 -13.45 -13.59
N CYS A 215 -15.00 -13.93 -13.74
CA CYS A 215 -14.24 -14.48 -12.61
C CYS A 215 -13.79 -13.37 -11.68
N THR A 216 -13.97 -13.58 -10.38
CA THR A 216 -13.46 -12.72 -9.30
C THR A 216 -12.58 -13.54 -8.37
N ILE A 217 -11.64 -12.87 -7.70
CA ILE A 217 -10.75 -13.49 -6.72
C ILE A 217 -11.52 -13.65 -5.41
N GLY A 218 -11.49 -14.85 -4.81
CA GLY A 218 -12.18 -15.16 -3.56
C GLY A 218 -12.85 -16.52 -3.59
N TYR A 219 -13.85 -16.68 -2.73
CA TYR A 219 -14.68 -17.88 -2.63
C TYR A 219 -16.16 -17.48 -2.63
N PRO A 220 -17.05 -18.24 -3.31
CA PRO A 220 -18.48 -17.95 -3.33
C PRO A 220 -19.11 -17.82 -1.93
N ASP A 221 -18.65 -18.65 -0.98
CA ASP A 221 -19.21 -18.69 0.38
C ASP A 221 -18.74 -17.52 1.27
N HIS A 222 -17.68 -16.80 0.86
CA HIS A 222 -17.08 -15.72 1.63
C HIS A 222 -17.21 -14.35 0.97
N ASP A 223 -17.91 -14.27 -0.16
CA ASP A 223 -18.07 -13.06 -0.93
C ASP A 223 -19.55 -12.75 -1.16
N THR A 224 -19.86 -11.46 -1.17
CA THR A 224 -21.19 -10.94 -1.49
C THR A 224 -21.09 -9.97 -2.66
N HIS A 225 -21.93 -10.17 -3.66
CA HIS A 225 -22.07 -9.24 -4.79
C HIS A 225 -22.93 -8.04 -4.39
N CYS A 226 -22.41 -6.84 -4.61
CA CYS A 226 -23.17 -5.60 -4.49
C CYS A 226 -23.75 -5.20 -5.86
N ASP A 227 -25.07 -5.31 -6.02
CA ASP A 227 -25.76 -4.97 -7.27
C ASP A 227 -25.58 -3.48 -7.63
N SER A 228 -25.46 -2.59 -6.63
CA SER A 228 -25.25 -1.15 -6.83
C SER A 228 -23.84 -0.82 -7.35
N CYS A 229 -22.82 -1.54 -6.90
CA CYS A 229 -21.44 -1.37 -7.37
C CYS A 229 -21.15 -2.20 -8.63
N ASN A 230 -21.94 -3.25 -8.87
CA ASN A 230 -21.64 -4.34 -9.79
C ASN A 230 -20.26 -4.99 -9.50
N GLN A 231 -19.98 -5.25 -8.21
CA GLN A 231 -18.71 -5.81 -7.74
C GLN A 231 -18.93 -6.82 -6.61
N CYS A 232 -18.05 -7.82 -6.52
CA CYS A 232 -17.99 -8.72 -5.37
C CYS A 232 -17.06 -8.16 -4.29
N TYR A 233 -17.51 -8.22 -3.05
CA TYR A 233 -16.71 -7.88 -1.87
C TYR A 233 -16.66 -9.06 -0.92
N HIS A 234 -15.55 -9.22 -0.20
CA HIS A 234 -15.50 -10.15 0.91
C HIS A 234 -16.55 -9.77 1.97
N ASN A 235 -17.17 -10.75 2.62
CA ASN A 235 -18.27 -10.54 3.56
C ASN A 235 -17.91 -9.54 4.67
N TYR A 236 -16.68 -9.61 5.21
CA TYR A 236 -16.19 -8.68 6.24
C TYR A 236 -16.02 -7.23 5.76
N GLN A 237 -15.93 -7.01 4.44
CA GLN A 237 -15.87 -5.68 3.82
C GLN A 237 -17.25 -5.22 3.34
N PHE A 238 -18.14 -6.15 3.01
CA PHE A 238 -19.45 -5.85 2.45
C PHE A 238 -20.33 -5.01 3.38
N GLU A 239 -20.25 -5.16 4.70
CA GLU A 239 -21.04 -4.28 5.59
C GLU A 239 -20.45 -2.86 5.69
N LYS A 240 -19.14 -2.72 5.49
CA LYS A 240 -18.40 -1.46 5.68
C LYS A 240 -18.21 -0.68 4.38
N HIS A 241 -18.40 -1.33 3.23
CA HIS A 241 -18.15 -0.70 1.95
C HIS A 241 -19.14 0.44 1.70
N LYS A 242 -18.62 1.54 1.18
CA LYS A 242 -19.44 2.61 0.63
C LYS A 242 -19.56 2.32 -0.85
N CYS A 243 -20.79 2.29 -1.36
CA CYS A 243 -21.00 2.04 -2.77
C CYS A 243 -20.38 3.17 -3.60
N VAL A 244 -19.43 2.82 -4.45
CA VAL A 244 -18.77 3.72 -5.38
C VAL A 244 -18.77 3.06 -6.75
N LYS A 245 -19.24 3.79 -7.76
CA LYS A 245 -19.13 3.32 -9.14
C LYS A 245 -17.66 3.16 -9.49
N GLN A 246 -17.29 2.03 -10.07
CA GLN A 246 -15.92 1.79 -10.50
C GLN A 246 -15.47 2.85 -11.49
N ALA A 247 -14.27 3.40 -11.28
CA ALA A 247 -13.63 4.29 -12.23
C ALA A 247 -13.17 3.49 -13.45
N ASP A 248 -13.23 4.07 -14.64
CA ASP A 248 -12.80 3.37 -15.86
C ASP A 248 -11.27 3.22 -15.89
N SER A 249 -10.56 4.30 -15.53
CA SER A 249 -9.09 4.40 -15.57
C SER A 249 -8.50 4.91 -14.26
N CYS A 250 -7.32 4.40 -13.90
CA CYS A 250 -6.52 4.88 -12.78
C CYS A 250 -6.04 6.31 -13.05
N ALA A 251 -6.25 7.24 -12.11
CA ALA A 251 -5.84 8.64 -12.25
C ALA A 251 -4.31 8.88 -12.28
N VAL A 252 -3.52 7.84 -12.02
CA VAL A 252 -2.05 7.93 -11.95
C VAL A 252 -1.41 7.42 -13.24
N CYS A 253 -1.72 6.18 -13.64
CA CYS A 253 -1.12 5.54 -14.82
C CYS A 253 -2.04 5.51 -16.05
N LEU A 254 -3.30 5.97 -15.92
CA LEU A 254 -4.35 5.90 -16.95
C LEU A 254 -4.72 4.47 -17.39
N GLY A 255 -4.17 3.43 -16.74
CA GLY A 255 -4.52 2.04 -16.99
C GLY A 255 -5.93 1.69 -16.52
N GLN A 256 -6.53 0.67 -17.14
CA GLN A 256 -7.89 0.23 -16.83
C GLN A 256 -8.03 -0.27 -15.38
N MET A 257 -9.20 -0.09 -14.77
CA MET A 257 -9.47 -0.57 -13.40
C MET A 257 -10.26 -1.89 -13.37
N PHE A 258 -11.27 -2.03 -14.24
CA PHE A 258 -12.19 -3.18 -14.22
C PHE A 258 -11.55 -4.48 -14.75
N ASN A 259 -10.71 -4.35 -15.77
CA ASN A 259 -10.12 -5.48 -16.49
C ASN A 259 -8.63 -5.67 -16.19
N SER A 260 -8.08 -4.91 -15.24
CA SER A 260 -6.69 -5.06 -14.85
C SER A 260 -6.49 -6.21 -13.86
N ASN A 261 -5.33 -6.85 -13.97
CA ASN A 261 -4.78 -7.79 -13.01
C ASN A 261 -4.13 -7.12 -11.79
N TYR A 262 -4.08 -5.78 -11.74
CA TYR A 262 -3.56 -5.03 -10.60
C TYR A 262 -4.63 -4.87 -9.51
N ALA A 263 -4.21 -5.07 -8.25
CA ALA A 263 -5.06 -4.79 -7.11
C ALA A 263 -5.47 -3.31 -7.10
N THR A 264 -6.73 -3.03 -6.78
CA THR A 264 -7.27 -1.67 -6.66
C THR A 264 -7.41 -1.30 -5.18
N ILE A 265 -7.07 -0.06 -4.84
CA ILE A 265 -7.34 0.53 -3.52
C ILE A 265 -8.37 1.64 -3.66
N ILE A 266 -9.36 1.65 -2.76
CA ILE A 266 -10.37 2.70 -2.65
C ILE A 266 -9.93 3.62 -1.50
N LEU A 267 -9.61 4.86 -1.83
CA LEU A 267 -9.16 5.86 -0.85
C LEU A 267 -10.32 6.32 0.05
N LYS A 268 -10.02 6.99 1.18
CA LYS A 268 -11.04 7.62 2.05
C LYS A 268 -11.93 8.62 1.32
N CYS A 269 -11.37 9.29 0.31
CA CYS A 269 -12.10 10.21 -0.58
C CYS A 269 -12.91 9.50 -1.68
N LEU A 270 -12.96 8.16 -1.66
CA LEU A 270 -13.68 7.28 -2.57
C LEU A 270 -13.12 7.19 -4.00
N HIS A 271 -12.07 7.94 -4.33
CA HIS A 271 -11.34 7.74 -5.58
C HIS A 271 -10.54 6.43 -5.54
N GLN A 272 -10.41 5.82 -6.72
CA GLN A 272 -9.80 4.51 -6.89
C GLN A 272 -8.47 4.67 -7.63
N VAL A 273 -7.43 3.97 -7.19
CA VAL A 273 -6.14 3.86 -7.88
C VAL A 273 -5.62 2.42 -7.79
N HIS A 274 -4.71 2.01 -8.67
CA HIS A 274 -4.02 0.74 -8.48
C HIS A 274 -3.15 0.80 -7.22
N PHE A 275 -3.03 -0.33 -6.51
CA PHE A 275 -2.25 -0.44 -5.29
C PHE A 275 -0.77 -0.10 -5.51
N HIS A 276 -0.20 -0.51 -6.64
CA HIS A 276 1.18 -0.16 -6.99
C HIS A 276 1.32 1.36 -7.21
N CYS A 277 0.37 2.01 -7.88
CA CYS A 277 0.35 3.47 -8.04
C CYS A 277 0.22 4.18 -6.70
N TYR A 278 -0.60 3.68 -5.77
CA TYR A 278 -0.68 4.19 -4.41
C TYR A 278 0.69 4.14 -3.70
N LYS A 279 1.40 3.01 -3.76
CA LYS A 279 2.73 2.88 -3.16
C LYS A 279 3.77 3.79 -3.82
N GLN A 280 3.71 3.97 -5.14
CA GLN A 280 4.57 4.91 -5.86
C GLN A 280 4.33 6.37 -5.40
N LEU A 281 3.07 6.79 -5.25
CA LEU A 281 2.74 8.13 -4.74
C LEU A 281 3.34 8.35 -3.36
N LEU A 282 3.20 7.38 -2.44
CA LEU A 282 3.81 7.47 -1.11
C LEU A 282 5.35 7.54 -1.17
N ALA A 283 5.97 6.71 -2.01
CA ALA A 283 7.43 6.69 -2.16
C ALA A 283 7.97 8.01 -2.73
N SER A 284 7.18 8.69 -3.56
CA SER A 284 7.48 10.04 -4.08
C SER A 284 7.04 11.18 -3.15
N ASN A 285 6.61 10.87 -1.91
CA ASN A 285 6.11 11.82 -0.93
C ASN A 285 4.88 12.65 -1.42
N ILE A 286 4.09 12.09 -2.34
CA ILE A 286 2.83 12.67 -2.81
C ILE A 286 1.71 12.13 -1.90
N LEU A 287 1.30 12.96 -0.95
CA LEU A 287 0.35 12.58 0.12
C LEU A 287 -1.10 12.96 -0.18
N ASN A 288 -1.36 13.44 -1.39
CA ASN A 288 -2.65 13.98 -1.81
C ASN A 288 -3.24 13.13 -2.92
N CYS A 289 -4.57 12.95 -2.88
CA CYS A 289 -5.31 12.31 -3.94
C CYS A 289 -5.14 13.14 -5.23
N PRO A 290 -4.70 12.53 -6.35
CA PRO A 290 -4.50 13.26 -7.61
C PRO A 290 -5.81 13.80 -8.21
N VAL A 291 -6.96 13.31 -7.77
CA VAL A 291 -8.27 13.72 -8.28
C VAL A 291 -8.87 14.88 -7.49
N CYS A 292 -8.77 14.84 -6.16
CA CYS A 292 -9.49 15.78 -5.29
C CYS A 292 -8.63 16.44 -4.21
N LYS A 293 -7.32 16.22 -4.23
CA LYS A 293 -6.32 16.75 -3.28
C LYS A 293 -6.51 16.35 -1.80
N LYS A 294 -7.54 15.57 -1.45
CA LYS A 294 -7.73 15.03 -0.09
C LYS A 294 -6.58 14.12 0.34
N PHE A 295 -6.40 13.94 1.65
CA PHE A 295 -5.28 13.17 2.18
C PHE A 295 -5.36 11.70 1.73
N LEU A 296 -4.28 11.22 1.12
CA LEU A 296 -4.19 9.92 0.46
C LEU A 296 -3.82 8.75 1.38
N PRO A 297 -2.88 8.87 2.33
CA PRO A 297 -2.45 7.75 3.16
C PRO A 297 -3.59 7.02 3.89
N MET A 298 -3.55 5.69 3.86
CA MET A 298 -4.54 4.79 4.46
C MET A 298 -3.94 4.03 5.65
N ASP A 299 -4.81 3.58 6.56
CA ASP A 299 -4.48 2.66 7.65
C ASP A 299 -3.17 2.97 8.41
N ASP A 300 -2.14 2.12 8.29
CA ASP A 300 -0.87 2.31 8.98
C ASP A 300 0.00 3.41 8.34
N ASP A 301 -0.05 3.57 7.01
CA ASP A 301 0.61 4.69 6.33
C ASP A 301 0.07 6.03 6.87
N PHE A 302 -1.25 6.12 7.09
CA PHE A 302 -1.89 7.29 7.69
C PHE A 302 -1.31 7.60 9.07
N LYS A 303 -1.18 6.61 9.96
CA LYS A 303 -0.66 6.81 11.32
C LYS A 303 0.79 7.25 11.30
N ILE A 304 1.63 6.55 10.54
CA ILE A 304 3.08 6.81 10.45
C ILE A 304 3.33 8.22 9.92
N ILE A 305 2.66 8.58 8.83
CA ILE A 305 2.85 9.88 8.17
C ILE A 305 2.31 11.00 9.06
N LEU A 306 1.14 10.82 9.68
CA LEU A 306 0.59 11.83 10.58
C LEU A 306 1.49 12.05 11.80
N GLN A 307 2.00 10.99 12.41
CA GLN A 307 2.97 11.08 13.52
C GLN A 307 4.25 11.81 13.09
N TRP A 308 4.77 11.50 11.90
CA TRP A 308 5.93 12.19 11.35
C TRP A 308 5.65 13.68 11.11
N GLN A 309 4.49 14.03 10.54
CA GLN A 309 4.09 15.42 10.32
C GLN A 309 3.92 16.16 11.64
N MET A 310 3.28 15.56 12.65
CA MET A 310 3.14 16.14 13.99
C MET A 310 4.50 16.40 14.63
N LYS A 311 5.39 15.40 14.64
CA LYS A 311 6.74 15.57 15.17
C LYS A 311 7.49 16.66 14.42
N THR A 312 7.40 16.70 13.10
CA THR A 312 8.05 17.73 12.27
C THR A 312 7.51 19.12 12.59
N PHE A 313 6.19 19.25 12.75
CA PHE A 313 5.53 20.49 13.12
C PHE A 313 5.98 20.98 14.51
N GLU A 314 5.98 20.10 15.51
CA GLU A 314 6.47 20.39 16.87
C GLU A 314 7.97 20.71 16.91
N ASN A 315 8.76 20.14 15.99
CA ASN A 315 10.18 20.41 15.84
C ASN A 315 10.48 21.71 15.08
N SER A 316 9.50 22.27 14.38
CA SER A 316 9.74 23.42 13.49
C SER A 316 9.63 24.75 14.26
N PHE A 317 10.68 25.56 14.19
CA PHE A 317 10.64 26.93 14.69
C PHE A 317 9.94 27.85 13.70
N ASP A 318 9.13 28.74 14.26
CA ASP A 318 8.50 29.80 13.49
C ASP A 318 9.46 30.99 13.41
N LEU A 319 10.13 31.14 12.26
CA LEU A 319 11.06 32.25 12.05
C LEU A 319 10.34 33.59 11.87
N ARG A 320 9.01 33.57 11.58
CA ARG A 320 8.21 34.75 11.26
C ARG A 320 6.80 34.61 11.87
N PRO A 321 6.70 34.53 13.21
CA PRO A 321 5.44 34.27 13.92
C PRO A 321 4.35 35.31 13.68
N ASP A 322 4.77 36.56 13.42
CA ASP A 322 3.87 37.70 13.22
C ASP A 322 3.30 37.74 11.80
N GLU A 323 3.96 37.09 10.84
CA GLU A 323 3.46 36.96 9.49
C GLU A 323 2.40 35.86 9.44
N LYS A 324 1.17 36.22 9.06
CA LYS A 324 0.07 35.27 8.87
C LYS A 324 -0.27 35.19 7.40
N VAL A 325 -0.50 33.97 6.94
CA VAL A 325 -0.93 33.71 5.56
C VAL A 325 -2.31 33.07 5.55
N PRO A 326 -3.16 33.41 4.56
CA PRO A 326 -4.43 32.75 4.37
C PRO A 326 -4.18 31.34 3.83
N VAL A 327 -4.76 30.34 4.49
CA VAL A 327 -4.65 28.93 4.08
C VAL A 327 -6.02 28.30 3.91
N LYS A 328 -6.12 27.36 2.97
CA LYS A 328 -7.29 26.52 2.75
C LYS A 328 -6.95 25.07 3.02
N CYS A 329 -7.75 24.41 3.86
CA CYS A 329 -7.61 22.99 4.10
C CYS A 329 -8.33 22.18 3.02
N ASN A 330 -7.61 21.34 2.28
CA ASN A 330 -8.19 20.45 1.27
C ASN A 330 -9.07 19.34 1.87
N GLU A 331 -8.95 19.07 3.19
CA GLU A 331 -9.75 18.04 3.84
C GLU A 331 -11.13 18.55 4.27
N CYS A 332 -11.17 19.60 5.10
CA CYS A 332 -12.41 20.16 5.65
C CYS A 332 -12.96 21.36 4.86
N GLN A 333 -12.22 21.84 3.84
CA GLN A 333 -12.57 22.97 2.97
C GLN A 333 -12.70 24.32 3.69
N ARG A 334 -12.31 24.41 4.97
CA ARG A 334 -12.26 25.68 5.70
C ARG A 334 -11.04 26.48 5.29
N SER A 335 -11.23 27.79 5.24
CA SER A 335 -10.16 28.77 5.05
C SER A 335 -9.96 29.54 6.36
N PHE A 336 -8.71 29.78 6.72
CA PHE A 336 -8.34 30.42 7.99
C PHE A 336 -6.94 31.04 7.88
N TYR A 337 -6.56 31.86 8.85
CA TYR A 337 -5.18 32.38 8.95
C TYR A 337 -4.30 31.42 9.73
N HIS A 338 -3.09 31.15 9.23
CA HIS A 338 -2.07 30.38 9.92
C HIS A 338 -0.75 31.16 9.94
N PRO A 339 0.05 31.11 11.03
CA PRO A 339 1.40 31.66 11.02
C PRO A 339 2.21 31.11 9.84
N TYR A 340 3.01 31.95 9.20
CA TYR A 340 3.80 31.53 8.06
C TYR A 340 4.76 30.41 8.47
N ARG A 341 4.74 29.29 7.75
CA ARG A 341 5.71 28.21 7.94
C ARG A 341 6.26 27.74 6.62
N GLN A 342 7.53 27.35 6.63
CA GLN A 342 8.23 26.93 5.42
C GLN A 342 7.76 25.57 4.90
N GLN A 343 7.23 24.69 5.77
CA GLN A 343 7.05 23.27 5.43
C GLN A 343 5.63 22.75 5.62
N LEU A 344 5.00 22.98 6.78
CA LEU A 344 3.73 22.33 7.14
C LEU A 344 2.74 23.31 7.77
N TYR A 345 1.49 23.24 7.30
CA TYR A 345 0.35 24.04 7.78
C TYR A 345 -0.65 23.12 8.47
N PHE A 346 -0.84 23.30 9.78
CA PHE A 346 -1.75 22.49 10.57
C PHE A 346 -3.19 23.02 10.50
N CYS A 347 -4.15 22.14 10.20
CA CYS A 347 -5.57 22.48 10.29
C CYS A 347 -6.10 22.17 11.68
N PRO A 348 -6.52 23.17 12.48
CA PRO A 348 -7.04 22.94 13.83
C PRO A 348 -8.45 22.33 13.84
N PHE A 349 -9.12 22.29 12.69
CA PHE A 349 -10.50 21.81 12.58
C PHE A 349 -10.60 20.32 12.27
N CYS A 350 -9.69 19.80 11.44
CA CYS A 350 -9.64 18.38 11.11
C CYS A 350 -8.36 17.69 11.59
N THR A 351 -7.44 18.42 12.22
CA THR A 351 -6.19 17.92 12.81
C THR A 351 -5.22 17.29 11.81
N LEU A 352 -5.32 17.68 10.54
CA LEU A 352 -4.42 17.23 9.46
C LEU A 352 -3.58 18.37 8.91
N PHE A 353 -2.52 18.03 8.19
CA PHE A 353 -1.58 18.97 7.58
C PHE A 353 -1.84 19.24 6.09
N ASN A 354 -3.05 18.92 5.61
CA ASN A 354 -3.44 19.06 4.21
C ASN A 354 -3.99 20.47 3.91
N CYS A 355 -3.14 21.49 4.06
CA CYS A 355 -3.49 22.89 3.77
C CYS A 355 -2.56 23.50 2.72
N GLU A 356 -3.12 24.33 1.86
CA GLU A 356 -2.42 25.10 0.82
C GLU A 356 -2.58 26.59 1.12
N ILE A 357 -1.56 27.40 0.81
CA ILE A 357 -1.67 28.87 0.86
C ILE A 357 -2.62 29.31 -0.24
N ILE A 358 -3.53 30.23 0.08
CA ILE A 358 -4.44 30.84 -0.88
C ILE A 358 -3.66 31.93 -1.64
N ASP A 359 -3.61 31.84 -2.96
CA ASP A 359 -3.02 32.90 -3.79
C ASP A 359 -4.10 33.96 -4.08
N GLU A 360 -3.88 35.18 -3.58
CA GLU A 360 -4.80 36.31 -3.68
C GLU A 360 -5.16 36.66 -5.14
N ASN A 361 -4.33 36.28 -6.12
CA ASN A 361 -4.55 36.59 -7.53
C ASN A 361 -5.45 35.58 -8.27
N GLN A 362 -5.70 34.39 -7.72
CA GLN A 362 -6.40 33.32 -8.44
C GLN A 362 -7.77 32.94 -7.86
N ASP A 363 -7.97 33.07 -6.55
CA ASP A 363 -9.07 32.35 -5.89
C ASP A 363 -10.38 33.14 -5.65
N LEU A 364 -10.45 34.45 -5.92
CA LEU A 364 -11.65 35.30 -5.69
C LEU A 364 -12.32 35.06 -4.30
N ILE A 365 -11.55 34.71 -3.28
CA ILE A 365 -12.06 34.43 -1.93
C ILE A 365 -12.19 35.76 -1.19
N ASN A 366 -13.33 35.98 -0.51
CA ASN A 366 -13.48 37.12 0.39
C ASN A 366 -12.69 36.85 1.69
N ILE A 367 -11.46 37.35 1.73
CA ILE A 367 -10.48 37.14 2.82
C ILE A 367 -10.92 37.86 4.12
N GLU A 368 -11.84 38.84 4.04
CA GLU A 368 -12.26 39.68 5.18
C GLU A 368 -12.99 38.93 6.31
N HIS A 369 -13.36 37.66 6.10
CA HIS A 369 -14.10 36.85 7.07
C HIS A 369 -13.42 35.53 7.45
N LEU A 370 -12.12 35.38 7.20
CA LEU A 370 -11.40 34.16 7.58
C LEU A 370 -11.33 33.98 9.09
N GLU A 371 -11.61 32.76 9.55
CA GLU A 371 -11.51 32.42 10.98
C GLU A 371 -10.05 32.50 11.43
N MET A 372 -9.82 33.11 12.59
CA MET A 372 -8.55 32.99 13.31
C MET A 372 -8.69 31.86 14.33
N PRO A 373 -8.11 30.69 14.09
CA PRO A 373 -8.17 29.62 15.06
C PRO A 373 -7.42 30.03 16.32
N LYS A 374 -7.90 29.58 17.49
CA LYS A 374 -7.17 29.75 18.75
C LYS A 374 -5.85 29.00 18.67
N MET A 375 -4.80 29.72 18.28
CA MET A 375 -3.42 29.30 18.40
C MET A 375 -3.07 29.17 19.89
N ILE A 376 -2.27 28.18 20.25
CA ILE A 376 -1.61 28.18 21.56
C ILE A 376 -0.69 29.41 21.57
N GLU A 377 -0.93 30.35 22.49
CA GLU A 377 -0.12 31.55 22.58
C GLU A 377 1.35 31.19 22.84
N PHE A 378 2.26 31.83 22.13
CA PHE A 378 3.70 31.65 22.28
C PHE A 378 4.21 32.38 23.53
N THR A 379 3.70 31.98 24.69
CA THR A 379 4.11 32.48 25.99
C THR A 379 5.31 31.68 26.51
N LEU A 380 6.12 32.31 27.36
CA LEU A 380 7.25 31.66 28.00
C LEU A 380 6.82 30.38 28.74
N GLU A 381 5.67 30.41 29.42
CA GLU A 381 5.12 29.26 30.13
C GLU A 381 4.78 28.08 29.20
N ASN A 382 4.14 28.35 28.06
CA ASN A 382 3.80 27.32 27.08
C ASN A 382 5.06 26.73 26.42
N VAL A 383 6.06 27.56 26.14
CA VAL A 383 7.34 27.14 25.55
C VAL A 383 8.15 26.30 26.53
N LEU A 384 8.29 26.73 27.79
CA LEU A 384 9.00 25.97 28.82
C LEU A 384 8.36 24.59 29.05
N LYS A 385 7.03 24.52 29.07
CA LYS A 385 6.28 23.26 29.17
C LYS A 385 6.51 22.34 27.95
N ALA A 386 6.56 22.92 26.75
CA ALA A 386 6.87 22.18 25.53
C ALA A 386 8.30 21.64 25.54
N ILE A 387 9.28 22.46 25.94
CA ILE A 387 10.68 22.08 26.06
C ILE A 387 10.88 20.93 27.05
N LYS A 388 10.27 21.02 28.24
CA LYS A 388 10.31 19.95 29.25
C LYS A 388 9.75 18.64 28.71
N THR A 389 8.64 18.71 27.99
CA THR A 389 7.99 17.53 27.41
C THR A 389 8.85 16.91 26.31
N ARG A 390 9.48 17.75 25.49
CA ARG A 390 10.16 17.40 24.25
C ARG A 390 11.62 16.99 24.44
N PHE A 391 12.39 17.80 25.14
CA PHE A 391 13.83 17.63 25.35
C PHE A 391 14.16 17.03 26.71
N LYS A 392 13.17 16.87 27.60
CA LYS A 392 13.35 16.40 28.99
C LYS A 392 14.33 17.26 29.80
N ILE A 393 14.52 18.51 29.39
CA ILE A 393 15.29 19.53 30.09
C ILE A 393 14.41 20.11 31.19
N ASP A 394 14.95 20.28 32.40
CA ASP A 394 14.21 20.88 33.51
C ASP A 394 13.95 22.37 33.22
N GLU A 395 12.75 22.86 33.52
CA GLU A 395 12.38 24.26 33.36
C GLU A 395 13.33 25.19 34.14
N ASN A 396 13.90 24.70 35.24
CA ASN A 396 14.90 25.42 36.04
C ASN A 396 16.25 25.63 35.31
N GLU A 397 16.55 24.87 34.26
CA GLU A 397 17.77 25.09 33.46
C GLU A 397 17.59 26.25 32.47
N LEU A 398 16.34 26.61 32.17
CA LEU A 398 15.96 27.62 31.19
C LEU A 398 15.28 28.85 31.83
N GLN A 399 15.14 28.87 33.16
CA GLN A 399 14.48 29.93 33.93
C GLN A 399 15.13 31.32 33.80
N PHE A 400 16.33 31.41 33.22
CA PHE A 400 17.04 32.67 33.00
C PHE A 400 16.64 33.38 31.70
N TYR A 401 15.79 32.77 30.87
CA TYR A 401 15.36 33.31 29.59
C TYR A 401 13.94 33.86 29.69
N ASN A 402 13.83 35.18 29.61
CA ASN A 402 12.53 35.87 29.57
C ASN A 402 11.91 35.88 28.17
N ASP A 403 12.67 35.46 27.16
CA ASP A 403 12.22 35.37 25.78
C ASP A 403 12.02 33.89 25.37
N PRO A 404 10.83 33.53 24.85
CA PRO A 404 10.54 32.15 24.50
C PRO A 404 11.38 31.61 23.32
N TYR A 405 11.83 32.45 22.39
CA TYR A 405 12.73 32.03 21.31
C TYR A 405 14.11 31.67 21.83
N ILE A 406 14.65 32.47 22.75
CA ILE A 406 15.95 32.20 23.37
C ILE A 406 15.89 30.91 24.19
N ALA A 407 14.81 30.68 24.94
CA ALA A 407 14.63 29.44 25.70
C ALA A 407 14.65 28.20 24.79
N CYS A 408 13.98 28.28 23.63
CA CYS A 408 13.97 27.23 22.61
C CYS A 408 15.36 26.94 22.03
N ILE A 409 16.07 27.97 21.55
CA ILE A 409 17.43 27.81 20.99
C ILE A 409 18.39 27.22 22.03
N SER A 410 18.29 27.68 23.28
CA SER A 410 19.10 27.20 24.39
C SER A 410 18.84 25.71 24.68
N ALA A 411 17.57 25.28 24.64
CA ALA A 411 17.20 23.88 24.84
C ALA A 411 17.79 22.96 23.76
N GLU A 412 17.83 23.40 22.50
CA GLU A 412 18.42 22.59 21.42
C GLU A 412 19.92 22.43 21.56
N LEU A 413 20.64 23.50 21.93
CA LEU A 413 22.08 23.47 22.14
C LEU A 413 22.46 22.57 23.32
N LEU A 414 21.71 22.62 24.41
CA LEU A 414 21.86 21.73 25.56
C LEU A 414 21.62 20.27 25.15
N ASN A 415 20.54 20.00 24.42
CA ASN A 415 20.24 18.66 23.92
C ASN A 415 21.29 18.14 22.91
N ALA A 416 21.99 19.04 22.21
CA ALA A 416 23.09 18.70 21.31
C ALA A 416 24.44 18.47 22.03
N GLY A 417 24.50 18.59 23.37
CA GLY A 417 25.71 18.36 24.16
C GLY A 417 26.77 19.45 24.00
N ILE A 418 26.38 20.64 23.53
CA ILE A 418 27.30 21.77 23.33
C ILE A 418 27.45 22.50 24.68
N GLU A 419 28.44 22.11 25.47
CA GLU A 419 28.68 22.64 26.82
C GLU A 419 29.28 24.06 26.85
N ASP A 420 29.82 24.57 25.73
CA ASP A 420 30.41 25.92 25.64
C ASP A 420 29.35 27.05 25.54
N TYR A 421 28.21 26.77 26.14
CA TYR A 421 27.03 27.59 26.23
C TYR A 421 27.28 28.96 26.88
N LYS A 422 28.22 29.06 27.83
CA LYS A 422 28.55 30.32 28.51
C LYS A 422 29.14 31.37 27.56
N VAL A 423 29.86 30.95 26.52
CA VAL A 423 30.41 31.85 25.50
C VAL A 423 29.29 32.38 24.59
N PHE A 424 28.32 31.53 24.25
CA PHE A 424 27.15 31.91 23.45
C PHE A 424 26.10 32.71 24.23
N GLN A 425 25.92 32.42 25.52
CA GLN A 425 25.02 33.14 26.44
C GLN A 425 25.43 34.61 26.57
N SER A 426 26.74 34.87 26.65
CA SER A 426 27.32 36.22 26.57
C SER A 426 27.13 36.86 25.19
N ALA A 427 27.25 36.10 24.10
CA ALA A 427 27.07 36.62 22.75
C ALA A 427 25.61 37.01 22.45
N ILE A 428 24.64 36.19 22.89
CA ILE A 428 23.20 36.46 22.72
C ILE A 428 22.74 37.58 23.65
N GLN A 429 23.16 37.61 24.92
CA GLN A 429 22.89 38.76 25.81
C GLN A 429 23.49 40.06 25.25
N ASN A 430 24.72 40.03 24.72
CA ASN A 430 25.33 41.22 24.11
C ASN A 430 24.63 41.64 22.80
N TYR A 431 24.11 40.70 22.02
CA TYR A 431 23.32 41.00 20.82
C TYR A 431 21.99 41.68 21.16
N LEU A 432 21.34 41.28 22.25
CA LEU A 432 20.03 41.81 22.68
C LEU A 432 20.13 43.10 23.50
N LEU A 433 21.28 43.38 24.11
CA LEU A 433 21.56 44.64 24.80
C LEU A 433 22.06 45.74 23.85
N GLN A 434 22.11 45.48 22.53
CA GLN A 434 22.57 46.42 21.50
C GLN A 434 21.44 47.06 20.65
N GLU A 435 20.17 46.91 21.03
CA GLU A 435 19.08 47.78 20.53
C GLU A 435 18.62 48.80 21.58
#